data_AF-D5E546-F1
#
_entry.id   AF-D5E546-F1
#
_cell.length_a   1.000
_cell.length_b   1.000
_cell.length_c   1.000
_cell.angle_alpha   90.00
_cell.angle_beta   90.00
_cell.angle_gamma   90.00
#
_symmetry.space_group_name_H-M   'P 1'
#
loop_
_entity.id
_entity.type
_entity.pdbx_description
1 polymer ?
#
loop_
_entity_poly.entity_id
_entity_poly.type
_entity_poly.pdbx_seq_one_letter_code
_entity_poly.pdbx_strand_id
1 'polypeptide(L)'
;MGNLYDNSKKSNPEGFNPNADNTPIQAKSATGSKIIWYISFIFIIPIFIHIGIFQRLRRLQNQINLAAGTIDVQLTNRSATLTKLFDQVKAYIKHEKDVLEDVTKMRSIAARIDESPEVRNELQALNTSVLGRLIAVSENYPELKANDLFKNSMEESIYIEREIAAARRLYNGYVNEFNSAITVWPSSIVADSMHLTTAPLFIASELERKDVKF
;
A
#
# COMPACT_ATOMS: atom_id res chain seq x y z
N MET A 1 -45.98 -37.39 9.44
CA MET A 1 -45.38 -38.73 9.60
C MET A 1 -44.93 -38.82 11.06
N GLY A 2 -45.50 -39.76 11.84
CA GLY A 2 -45.12 -39.93 13.25
C GLY A 2 -43.62 -40.16 13.36
N ASN A 3 -42.97 -39.56 14.36
CA ASN A 3 -41.53 -39.66 14.54
C ASN A 3 -41.16 -41.11 14.89
N LEU A 4 -40.66 -41.84 13.90
CA LEU A 4 -40.39 -43.29 13.95
C LEU A 4 -39.28 -43.68 14.95
N TYR A 5 -38.60 -42.72 15.58
CA TYR A 5 -37.41 -42.91 16.41
C TYR A 5 -37.55 -42.40 17.86
N ASP A 6 -38.77 -42.10 18.32
CA ASP A 6 -38.99 -41.74 19.73
C ASP A 6 -39.04 -43.00 20.62
N ASN A 7 -37.88 -43.36 21.18
CA ASN A 7 -37.73 -44.52 22.06
C ASN A 7 -38.10 -44.22 23.53
N SER A 8 -38.64 -43.02 23.83
CA SER A 8 -38.95 -42.61 25.21
C SER A 8 -40.25 -43.20 25.76
N LYS A 9 -41.18 -43.63 24.88
CA LYS A 9 -42.42 -44.30 25.28
C LYS A 9 -42.20 -45.81 25.27
N LYS A 10 -42.30 -46.45 26.46
CA LYS A 10 -42.36 -47.92 26.59
C LYS A 10 -43.34 -48.47 25.56
N SER A 11 -42.93 -49.53 24.87
CA SER A 11 -43.65 -50.22 23.79
C SER A 11 -45.17 -50.21 24.01
N ASN A 12 -45.88 -49.49 23.16
CA ASN A 12 -47.34 -49.48 23.17
C ASN A 12 -47.82 -50.91 22.85
N PRO A 13 -48.63 -51.57 23.70
CA PRO A 13 -49.04 -52.96 23.51
C PRO A 13 -49.92 -53.19 22.26
N GLU A 14 -50.41 -52.14 21.60
CA GLU A 14 -51.36 -52.22 20.47
C GLU A 14 -50.72 -52.18 19.07
N GLY A 15 -49.39 -52.27 18.95
CA GLY A 15 -48.73 -52.32 17.64
C GLY A 15 -48.72 -50.98 16.88
N PHE A 16 -48.05 -50.98 15.73
CA PHE A 16 -47.81 -49.80 14.90
C PHE A 16 -49.13 -49.19 14.39
N ASN A 17 -49.51 -48.02 14.90
CA ASN A 17 -50.68 -47.28 14.42
C ASN A 17 -50.25 -46.34 13.27
N PRO A 18 -50.67 -46.59 12.01
CA PRO A 18 -50.19 -45.88 10.83
C PRO A 18 -50.75 -44.45 10.65
N ASN A 19 -51.59 -43.96 11.58
CA ASN A 19 -52.20 -42.64 11.44
C ASN A 19 -51.14 -41.52 11.64
N ALA A 20 -51.04 -40.63 10.66
CA ALA A 20 -50.13 -39.49 10.71
C ALA A 20 -50.55 -38.52 11.82
N ASP A 21 -49.77 -38.48 12.91
CA ASP A 21 -49.90 -37.47 13.95
C ASP A 21 -49.60 -36.09 13.36
N ASN A 22 -50.63 -35.27 13.22
CA ASN A 22 -50.58 -33.90 12.70
C ASN A 22 -50.72 -32.85 13.82
N THR A 23 -50.50 -33.24 15.09
CA THR A 23 -50.50 -32.29 16.19
C THR A 23 -49.26 -31.38 16.11
N PRO A 24 -49.40 -30.04 16.25
CA PRO A 24 -48.25 -29.15 16.23
C PRO A 24 -47.42 -29.34 17.50
N ILE A 25 -46.28 -30.02 17.37
CA ILE A 25 -45.34 -30.21 18.45
C ILE A 25 -44.50 -28.93 18.60
N GLN A 26 -44.57 -28.27 19.76
CA GLN A 26 -43.71 -27.10 20.04
C GLN A 26 -42.27 -27.55 20.29
N ALA A 27 -41.31 -26.90 19.62
CA ALA A 27 -39.88 -27.13 19.85
C ALA A 27 -39.48 -26.71 21.27
N LYS A 28 -39.30 -27.69 22.17
CA LYS A 28 -38.77 -27.46 23.52
C LYS A 28 -37.28 -27.73 23.51
N SER A 29 -36.47 -26.70 23.77
CA SER A 29 -35.05 -26.87 24.12
C SER A 29 -34.85 -26.53 25.59
N ALA A 30 -33.97 -27.28 26.25
CA ALA A 30 -33.61 -27.02 27.65
C ALA A 30 -33.02 -25.61 27.79
N THR A 31 -33.43 -24.86 28.82
CA THR A 31 -32.92 -23.50 29.08
C THR A 31 -31.39 -23.50 29.20
N GLY A 32 -30.80 -24.55 29.79
CA GLY A 32 -29.35 -24.71 29.89
C GLY A 32 -28.64 -24.83 28.54
N SER A 33 -29.24 -25.53 27.55
CA SER A 33 -28.62 -25.65 26.22
C SER A 33 -28.63 -24.32 25.46
N LYS A 34 -29.68 -23.50 25.65
CA LYS A 34 -29.72 -22.13 25.10
C LYS A 34 -28.60 -21.27 25.68
N ILE A 35 -28.41 -21.30 27.01
CA ILE A 35 -27.37 -20.52 27.69
C ILE A 35 -25.97 -20.92 27.20
N ILE A 36 -25.67 -22.22 27.15
CA ILE A 36 -24.37 -22.72 26.65
C ILE A 36 -24.14 -22.29 25.20
N TRP A 37 -25.17 -22.34 24.35
CA TRP A 37 -25.07 -21.92 22.96
C TRP A 37 -24.74 -20.42 22.82
N TYR A 38 -25.42 -19.55 23.57
CA TYR A 38 -25.13 -18.11 23.57
C TYR A 38 -23.75 -17.78 24.16
N ILE A 39 -23.33 -18.47 25.23
CA ILE A 39 -21.98 -18.31 25.81
C ILE A 39 -20.92 -18.78 24.82
N SER A 40 -21.13 -19.87 24.10
CA SER A 40 -20.19 -20.31 23.06
C SER A 40 -20.00 -19.19 22.01
N PHE A 41 -21.09 -18.57 21.57
CA PHE A 41 -21.06 -17.47 20.61
C PHE A 41 -20.34 -16.22 21.15
N ILE A 42 -20.47 -15.90 22.45
CA ILE A 42 -19.82 -14.72 23.04
C ILE A 42 -18.29 -14.81 23.03
N PHE A 43 -17.72 -16.01 23.15
CA PHE A 43 -16.28 -16.22 23.09
C PHE A 43 -15.76 -16.46 21.68
N ILE A 44 -16.56 -17.07 20.80
CA ILE A 44 -16.15 -17.43 19.44
C ILE A 44 -16.10 -16.21 18.52
N ILE A 45 -17.09 -15.31 18.57
CA ILE A 45 -17.14 -14.14 17.66
C ILE A 45 -15.88 -13.26 17.78
N PRO A 46 -15.43 -12.84 18.98
CA PRO A 46 -14.27 -11.96 19.12
C PRO A 46 -13.00 -12.56 18.53
N ILE A 47 -12.84 -13.89 18.61
CA ILE A 47 -11.68 -14.60 18.05
C ILE A 47 -11.66 -14.46 16.52
N PHE A 48 -12.80 -14.68 15.85
CA PHE A 48 -12.87 -14.51 14.40
C PHE A 48 -12.62 -13.06 13.96
N ILE A 49 -13.15 -12.08 14.71
CA ILE A 49 -12.88 -10.65 14.46
C ILE A 49 -11.39 -10.37 14.60
N HIS A 50 -10.75 -10.86 15.66
CA HIS A 50 -9.32 -10.68 15.92
C HIS A 50 -8.46 -11.21 14.76
N ILE A 51 -8.72 -12.44 14.30
CA ILE A 51 -8.01 -13.05 13.16
C ILE A 51 -8.25 -12.23 11.87
N GLY A 52 -9.47 -11.74 11.65
CA GLY A 52 -9.79 -10.89 10.49
C GLY A 52 -9.01 -9.58 10.48
N ILE A 53 -8.94 -8.90 11.62
CA ILE A 53 -8.17 -7.66 11.80
C ILE A 53 -6.68 -7.92 11.63
N PHE A 54 -6.14 -8.98 12.26
CA PHE A 54 -4.74 -9.35 12.14
C PHE A 54 -4.31 -9.49 10.67
N GLN A 55 -5.10 -10.24 9.89
CA GLN A 55 -4.84 -10.41 8.46
C GLN A 55 -4.97 -9.10 7.68
N ARG A 56 -5.94 -8.24 8.03
CA ARG A 56 -6.09 -6.92 7.39
C ARG A 56 -4.87 -6.04 7.65
N LEU A 57 -4.39 -5.94 8.89
CA LEU A 57 -3.23 -5.12 9.24
C LEU A 57 -1.96 -5.61 8.52
N ARG A 58 -1.75 -6.93 8.44
CA ARG A 58 -0.64 -7.51 7.65
C ARG A 58 -0.75 -7.20 6.16
N ARG A 59 -1.94 -7.27 5.58
CA ARG A 59 -2.17 -6.88 4.18
C ARG A 59 -1.86 -5.41 3.92
N LEU A 60 -2.20 -4.52 4.86
CA LEU A 60 -1.87 -3.09 4.74
C LEU A 60 -0.37 -2.85 4.80
N GLN A 61 0.36 -3.53 5.70
CA GLN A 61 1.84 -3.46 5.73
C GLN A 61 2.46 -3.90 4.40
N ASN A 62 1.98 -5.01 3.83
CA ASN A 62 2.48 -5.49 2.55
C ASN A 62 2.17 -4.52 1.40
N GLN A 63 1.00 -3.86 1.41
CA GLN A 63 0.65 -2.83 0.42
C GLN A 63 1.52 -1.58 0.56
N ILE A 64 1.81 -1.14 1.78
CA ILE A 64 2.75 -0.03 2.05
C ILE A 64 4.14 -0.39 1.51
N ASN A 65 4.63 -1.60 1.79
CA ASN A 65 5.94 -2.06 1.31
C ASN A 65 6.01 -2.14 -0.22
N LEU A 66 4.95 -2.66 -0.86
CA LEU A 66 4.85 -2.72 -2.32
C LEU A 66 4.82 -1.33 -2.96
N ALA A 67 4.04 -0.41 -2.38
CA ALA A 67 3.98 0.97 -2.85
C ALA A 67 5.34 1.70 -2.66
N ALA A 68 6.03 1.45 -1.54
CA ALA A 68 7.38 1.97 -1.31
C ALA A 68 8.37 1.47 -2.37
N GLY A 69 8.41 0.16 -2.62
CA GLY A 69 9.28 -0.41 -3.65
C GLY A 69 8.95 0.08 -5.06
N THR A 70 7.67 0.37 -5.34
CA THR A 70 7.28 1.00 -6.62
C THR A 70 7.88 2.40 -6.77
N ILE A 71 7.87 3.21 -5.70
CA ILE A 71 8.51 4.52 -5.69
C ILE A 71 10.01 4.39 -5.97
N ASP A 72 10.68 3.41 -5.35
CA ASP A 72 12.12 3.18 -5.52
C ASP A 72 12.51 2.83 -6.95
N VAL A 73 11.74 1.92 -7.55
CA VAL A 73 11.93 1.55 -8.96
C VAL A 73 11.77 2.76 -9.87
N GLN A 74 10.74 3.58 -9.66
CA GLN A 74 10.49 4.74 -10.52
C GLN A 74 11.54 5.85 -10.33
N LEU A 75 11.98 6.11 -9.11
CA LEU A 75 13.07 7.06 -8.84
C LEU A 75 14.39 6.60 -9.47
N THR A 76 14.68 5.31 -9.42
CA THR A 76 15.86 4.71 -10.06
C THR A 76 15.78 4.82 -11.58
N ASN A 77 14.63 4.49 -12.16
CA ASN A 77 14.38 4.64 -13.60
C ASN A 77 14.54 6.10 -14.05
N ARG A 78 14.00 7.06 -13.29
CA ARG A 78 14.16 8.49 -13.57
C ARG A 78 15.63 8.90 -13.58
N SER A 79 16.40 8.46 -12.57
CA SER A 79 17.84 8.73 -12.47
C SER A 79 18.61 8.16 -13.68
N ALA A 80 18.23 6.95 -14.13
CA ALA A 80 18.81 6.33 -15.32
C ALA A 80 18.47 7.11 -16.60
N THR A 81 17.21 7.54 -16.77
CA THR A 81 16.77 8.36 -17.92
C THR A 81 17.44 9.73 -17.93
N LEU A 82 17.61 10.38 -16.78
CA LEU A 82 18.36 11.63 -16.66
C LEU A 82 19.85 11.46 -17.00
N THR A 83 20.45 10.32 -16.64
CA THR A 83 21.82 10.00 -17.06
C THR A 83 21.91 9.87 -18.58
N LYS A 84 20.95 9.20 -19.23
CA LYS A 84 20.88 9.12 -20.71
C LYS A 84 20.73 10.51 -21.35
N LEU A 85 19.87 11.37 -20.80
CA LEU A 85 19.71 12.75 -21.24
C LEU A 85 21.04 13.52 -21.14
N PHE A 86 21.75 13.38 -20.03
CA PHE A 86 23.06 14.01 -19.85
C PHE A 86 24.08 13.53 -20.88
N ASP A 87 24.14 12.23 -21.18
CA ASP A 87 25.05 11.70 -22.20
C ASP A 87 24.74 12.24 -23.61
N GLN A 88 23.46 12.45 -23.93
CA GLN A 88 23.04 13.10 -25.17
C GLN A 88 23.49 14.56 -25.21
N VAL A 89 23.28 15.30 -24.12
CA VAL A 89 23.71 16.70 -23.99
C VAL A 89 25.23 16.81 -24.13
N LYS A 90 25.98 15.92 -23.47
CA LYS A 90 27.45 15.83 -23.52
C LYS A 90 28.02 15.67 -24.94
N ALA A 91 27.25 15.10 -25.87
CA ALA A 91 27.67 15.02 -27.27
C ALA A 91 27.71 16.39 -27.97
N TYR A 92 26.90 17.36 -27.51
CA TYR A 92 26.79 18.71 -28.07
C TYR A 92 27.58 19.75 -27.27
N ILE A 93 27.89 19.47 -26.00
CA ILE A 93 28.62 20.39 -25.13
C ILE A 93 29.90 19.77 -24.56
N LYS A 94 31.03 20.48 -24.74
CA LYS A 94 32.35 20.00 -24.29
C LYS A 94 32.62 20.25 -22.80
N HIS A 95 31.94 21.21 -22.17
CA HIS A 95 32.22 21.64 -20.80
C HIS A 95 30.95 22.00 -20.03
N GLU A 96 30.38 21.04 -19.29
CA GLU A 96 29.43 21.30 -18.20
C GLU A 96 29.82 20.50 -16.96
N LYS A 97 30.62 21.14 -16.10
CA LYS A 97 31.11 20.48 -14.87
C LYS A 97 30.02 20.39 -13.81
N ASP A 98 29.19 21.41 -13.69
CA ASP A 98 28.16 21.50 -12.65
C ASP A 98 27.08 20.43 -12.88
N VAL A 99 26.64 20.26 -14.13
CA VAL A 99 25.67 19.20 -14.48
C VAL A 99 26.25 17.81 -14.27
N LEU A 100 27.52 17.59 -14.61
CA LEU A 100 28.21 16.31 -14.38
C LEU A 100 28.31 15.99 -12.89
N GLU A 101 28.63 16.98 -12.05
CA GLU A 101 28.71 16.82 -10.61
C GLU A 101 27.37 16.40 -10.02
N ASP A 102 26.28 17.04 -10.45
CA ASP A 102 24.94 16.72 -9.97
C ASP A 102 24.44 15.36 -10.44
N VAL A 103 24.72 14.97 -11.69
CA VAL A 103 24.42 13.62 -12.20
C VAL A 103 25.22 12.57 -11.41
N THR A 104 26.47 12.87 -11.05
CA THR A 104 27.31 11.99 -10.23
C THR A 104 26.75 11.85 -8.81
N LYS A 105 26.36 12.97 -8.17
CA LYS A 105 25.67 12.97 -6.87
C LYS A 105 24.38 12.16 -6.92
N MET A 106 23.54 12.41 -7.93
CA MET A 106 22.28 11.70 -8.17
C MET A 106 22.49 10.19 -8.25
N ARG A 107 23.50 9.73 -9.00
CA ARG A 107 23.85 8.30 -9.07
C ARG A 107 24.30 7.73 -7.73
N SER A 108 25.06 8.49 -6.95
CA SER A 108 25.51 8.03 -5.63
C SER A 108 24.38 7.94 -4.60
N ILE A 109 23.39 8.85 -4.67
CA ILE A 109 22.18 8.80 -3.84
C ILE A 109 21.27 7.66 -4.29
N ALA A 110 21.09 7.47 -5.61
CA ALA A 110 20.27 6.38 -6.15
C ALA A 110 20.77 4.99 -5.71
N ALA A 111 22.09 4.82 -5.52
CA ALA A 111 22.67 3.57 -5.03
C ALA A 111 22.29 3.22 -3.57
N ARG A 112 21.80 4.20 -2.80
CA ARG A 112 21.41 4.04 -1.39
C ARG A 112 19.94 4.35 -1.13
N ILE A 113 19.11 4.30 -2.17
CA ILE A 113 17.69 4.71 -2.13
C ILE A 113 16.86 3.93 -1.09
N ASP A 114 17.25 2.70 -0.79
CA ASP A 114 16.54 1.80 0.13
C ASP A 114 16.78 2.13 1.61
N GLU A 115 17.72 3.04 1.94
CA GLU A 115 18.09 3.34 3.32
C GLU A 115 16.99 4.05 4.12
N SER A 116 16.33 5.05 3.54
CA SER A 116 15.30 5.81 4.25
C SER A 116 14.35 6.60 3.34
N PRO A 117 13.13 6.96 3.83
CA PRO A 117 12.23 7.88 3.12
C PRO A 117 12.85 9.25 2.80
N GLU A 118 13.76 9.72 3.65
CA GLU A 118 14.48 10.99 3.45
C GLU A 118 15.40 10.93 2.23
N VAL A 119 16.12 9.81 2.03
CA VAL A 119 16.97 9.60 0.85
C VAL A 119 16.15 9.64 -0.44
N ARG A 120 14.95 9.05 -0.45
CA ARG A 120 14.03 9.10 -1.60
C ARG A 120 13.59 10.53 -1.92
N ASN A 121 13.34 11.36 -0.89
CA ASN A 121 12.97 12.76 -1.06
C ASN A 121 14.16 13.60 -1.58
N GLU A 122 15.36 13.36 -1.06
CA GLU A 122 16.60 13.99 -1.54
C GLU A 122 16.84 13.66 -3.02
N LEU A 123 16.73 12.38 -3.40
CA LEU A 123 16.90 11.94 -4.78
C LEU A 123 15.89 12.58 -5.73
N GLN A 124 14.62 12.65 -5.32
CA GLN A 124 13.58 13.30 -6.12
C GLN A 124 13.86 14.78 -6.36
N ALA A 125 14.27 15.51 -5.31
CA ALA A 125 14.60 16.92 -5.42
C ALA A 125 15.79 17.12 -6.38
N LEU A 126 16.81 16.27 -6.26
CA LEU A 126 17.97 16.32 -7.14
C LEU A 126 17.62 15.95 -8.60
N ASN A 127 16.81 14.92 -8.84
CA ASN A 127 16.31 14.56 -10.17
C ASN A 127 15.60 15.74 -10.85
N THR A 128 14.74 16.44 -10.10
CA THR A 128 14.01 17.61 -10.60
C THR A 128 14.96 18.77 -10.90
N SER A 129 15.94 19.00 -10.03
CA SER A 129 16.98 20.02 -10.20
C SER A 129 17.85 19.76 -11.44
N VAL A 130 18.31 18.52 -11.63
CA VAL A 130 19.11 18.09 -12.80
C VAL A 130 18.31 18.26 -14.09
N LEU A 131 17.04 17.83 -14.10
CA LEU A 131 16.17 18.00 -15.26
C LEU A 131 16.02 19.48 -15.65
N GLY A 132 15.81 20.36 -14.66
CA GLY A 132 15.73 21.81 -14.89
C GLY A 132 17.00 22.38 -15.53
N ARG A 133 18.19 21.95 -15.07
CA ARG A 133 19.47 22.34 -15.68
C ARG A 133 19.62 21.82 -17.11
N LEU A 134 19.25 20.56 -17.36
CA LEU A 134 19.32 19.98 -18.71
C LEU A 134 18.39 20.70 -19.70
N ILE A 135 17.19 21.11 -19.25
CA ILE A 135 16.29 21.95 -20.04
C ILE A 135 16.95 23.29 -20.35
N ALA A 136 17.49 23.98 -19.35
CA ALA A 136 18.14 25.28 -19.53
C ALA A 136 19.34 25.20 -20.50
N VAL A 137 20.14 24.13 -20.42
CA VAL A 137 21.20 23.87 -21.40
C VAL A 137 20.59 23.67 -22.79
N SER A 138 19.54 22.87 -22.94
CA SER A 138 18.91 22.61 -24.24
C SER A 138 18.38 23.86 -24.95
N GLU A 139 17.96 24.90 -24.20
CA GLU A 139 17.50 26.18 -24.78
C GLU A 139 18.62 26.92 -25.52
N ASN A 140 19.88 26.74 -25.09
CA ASN A 140 21.05 27.33 -25.75
C ASN A 140 21.52 26.55 -26.98
N TYR A 141 20.99 25.34 -27.22
CA TYR A 141 21.42 24.45 -28.30
C TYR A 141 20.21 23.94 -29.10
N PRO A 142 19.71 24.70 -30.09
CA PRO A 142 18.52 24.35 -30.87
C PRO A 142 18.59 22.99 -31.56
N GLU A 143 19.78 22.56 -32.02
CA GLU A 143 19.95 21.24 -32.64
C GLU A 143 19.75 20.09 -31.65
N LEU A 144 20.22 20.22 -30.41
CA LEU A 144 19.97 19.26 -29.33
C LEU A 144 18.48 19.24 -28.98
N LYS A 145 17.85 20.41 -28.87
CA LYS A 145 16.42 20.53 -28.58
C LYS A 145 15.55 19.93 -29.69
N ALA A 146 16.00 20.02 -30.94
CA ALA A 146 15.31 19.43 -32.09
C ALA A 146 15.52 17.92 -32.21
N ASN A 147 16.56 17.37 -31.56
CA ASN A 147 16.90 15.95 -31.62
C ASN A 147 15.79 15.07 -31.03
N ASP A 148 15.30 14.12 -31.83
CA ASP A 148 14.18 13.27 -31.42
C ASP A 148 14.53 12.33 -30.25
N LEU A 149 15.79 11.86 -30.16
CA LEU A 149 16.23 11.04 -29.03
C LEU A 149 16.20 11.83 -27.71
N PHE A 150 16.56 13.11 -27.75
CA PHE A 150 16.49 14.01 -26.59
C PHE A 150 15.04 14.28 -26.17
N LYS A 151 14.17 14.61 -27.13
CA LYS A 151 12.73 14.80 -26.87
C LYS A 151 12.08 13.57 -26.26
N ASN A 152 12.34 12.39 -26.82
CA ASN A 152 11.80 11.12 -26.31
C ASN A 152 12.24 10.87 -24.86
N SER A 153 13.51 11.12 -24.54
CA SER A 153 14.04 10.92 -23.19
C SER A 153 13.48 11.95 -22.19
N MET A 154 13.20 13.18 -22.65
CA MET A 154 12.54 14.22 -21.86
C MET A 154 11.09 13.83 -21.55
N GLU A 155 10.34 13.38 -22.56
CA GLU A 155 8.97 12.90 -22.40
C GLU A 155 8.88 11.69 -21.46
N GLU A 156 9.82 10.74 -21.59
CA GLU A 156 9.95 9.60 -20.68
C GLU A 156 10.17 10.06 -19.23
N SER A 157 11.07 11.04 -19.00
CA SER A 157 11.33 11.58 -17.66
C SER A 157 10.09 12.26 -17.05
N ILE A 158 9.33 13.01 -17.85
CA ILE A 158 8.07 13.64 -17.43
C ILE A 158 6.98 12.59 -17.16
N TYR A 159 6.95 11.51 -17.94
CA TYR A 159 6.05 10.39 -17.69
C TYR A 159 6.37 9.69 -16.36
N ILE A 160 7.65 9.36 -16.12
CA ILE A 160 8.09 8.75 -14.86
C ILE A 160 7.77 9.66 -13.66
N GLU A 161 7.91 10.98 -13.80
CA GLU A 161 7.53 11.93 -12.75
C GLU A 161 6.05 11.83 -12.36
N ARG A 162 5.16 11.70 -13.35
CA ARG A 162 3.72 11.51 -13.11
C ARG A 162 3.44 10.19 -12.40
N GLU A 163 4.15 9.13 -12.77
CA GLU A 163 4.06 7.81 -12.12
C GLU A 163 4.57 7.85 -10.68
N ILE A 164 5.67 8.55 -10.39
CA ILE A 164 6.16 8.78 -9.02
C ILE A 164 5.11 9.50 -8.19
N ALA A 165 4.49 10.55 -8.73
CA ALA A 165 3.43 11.28 -8.05
C ALA A 165 2.20 10.39 -7.77
N ALA A 166 1.83 9.53 -8.71
CA ALA A 166 0.75 8.56 -8.51
C ALA A 166 1.08 7.51 -7.43
N ALA A 167 2.29 6.94 -7.48
CA ALA A 167 2.77 5.97 -6.50
C ALA A 167 2.83 6.57 -5.08
N ARG A 168 3.27 7.83 -4.94
CA ARG A 168 3.24 8.57 -3.66
C ARG A 168 1.83 8.75 -3.11
N ARG A 169 0.85 9.06 -3.96
CA ARG A 169 -0.56 9.14 -3.55
C ARG A 169 -1.07 7.80 -3.04
N LEU A 170 -0.76 6.71 -3.74
CA LEU A 170 -1.15 5.36 -3.32
C LEU A 170 -0.50 4.96 -1.99
N TYR A 171 0.80 5.17 -1.84
CA TYR A 171 1.52 4.94 -0.59
C TYR A 171 0.87 5.71 0.56
N ASN A 172 0.65 7.02 0.39
CA ASN A 172 0.05 7.86 1.42
C ASN A 172 -1.38 7.42 1.77
N GLY A 173 -2.14 6.93 0.78
CA GLY A 173 -3.45 6.32 1.01
C GLY A 173 -3.36 5.08 1.90
N TYR A 174 -2.46 4.14 1.60
CA TYR A 174 -2.27 2.93 2.41
C TYR A 174 -1.73 3.24 3.81
N VAL A 175 -0.79 4.18 3.94
CA VAL A 175 -0.29 4.64 5.24
C VAL A 175 -1.40 5.30 6.04
N ASN A 176 -2.24 6.12 5.42
CA ASN A 176 -3.37 6.74 6.10
C ASN A 176 -4.37 5.69 6.59
N GLU A 177 -4.73 4.71 5.75
CA GLU A 177 -5.62 3.63 6.15
C GLU A 177 -5.01 2.80 7.28
N PHE A 178 -3.71 2.46 7.19
CA PHE A 178 -3.00 1.71 8.21
C PHE A 178 -2.93 2.46 9.55
N ASN A 179 -2.49 3.73 9.53
CA ASN A 179 -2.39 4.57 10.73
C ASN A 179 -3.77 4.76 11.39
N SER A 180 -4.82 4.91 10.59
CA SER A 180 -6.20 4.98 11.10
C SER A 180 -6.63 3.63 11.69
N ALA A 181 -6.31 2.51 11.02
CA ALA A 181 -6.70 1.18 11.47
C ALA A 181 -6.04 0.81 12.79
N ILE A 182 -4.78 1.16 13.04
CA ILE A 182 -4.09 0.82 14.29
C ILE A 182 -4.50 1.73 15.47
N THR A 183 -5.12 2.88 15.22
CA THR A 183 -5.54 3.83 16.27
C THR A 183 -7.00 3.70 16.67
N VAL A 184 -7.83 3.09 15.83
CA VAL A 184 -9.29 2.99 16.05
C VAL A 184 -9.69 1.62 16.63
N TRP A 185 -10.59 1.63 17.61
CA TRP A 185 -11.18 0.41 18.18
C TRP A 185 -12.10 -0.30 17.17
N PRO A 186 -12.13 -1.65 17.09
CA PRO A 186 -11.43 -2.63 17.92
C PRO A 186 -10.00 -2.97 17.46
N SER A 187 -9.58 -2.45 16.30
CA SER A 187 -8.31 -2.81 15.66
C SER A 187 -7.08 -2.39 16.47
N SER A 188 -7.17 -1.33 17.27
CA SER A 188 -6.09 -0.88 18.16
C SER A 188 -5.63 -1.92 19.18
N ILE A 189 -6.53 -2.77 19.68
CA ILE A 189 -6.19 -3.86 20.62
C ILE A 189 -5.32 -4.91 19.91
N VAL A 190 -5.67 -5.24 18.67
CA VAL A 190 -4.91 -6.20 17.85
C VAL A 190 -3.56 -5.59 17.46
N ALA A 191 -3.55 -4.31 17.08
CA ALA A 191 -2.32 -3.60 16.74
C ALA A 191 -1.33 -3.53 17.93
N ASP A 192 -1.82 -3.28 19.13
CA ASP A 192 -1.03 -3.28 20.37
C ASP A 192 -0.42 -4.66 20.64
N SER A 193 -1.20 -5.74 20.52
CA SER A 193 -0.70 -7.12 20.65
C SER A 193 0.37 -7.49 19.63
N MET A 194 0.41 -6.79 18.49
CA MET A 194 1.39 -6.96 17.42
C MET A 194 2.56 -5.97 17.53
N HIS A 195 2.56 -5.07 18.53
CA HIS A 195 3.52 -3.98 18.70
C HIS A 195 3.67 -3.09 17.46
N LEU A 196 2.56 -2.80 16.77
CA LEU A 196 2.58 -1.98 15.57
C LEU A 196 2.67 -0.49 15.91
N THR A 197 3.46 0.23 15.13
CA THR A 197 3.58 1.69 15.19
C THR A 197 3.11 2.32 13.89
N THR A 198 2.76 3.61 13.92
CA THR A 198 2.38 4.36 12.72
C THR A 198 3.52 4.41 11.71
N ALA A 199 3.18 4.31 10.43
CA ALA A 199 4.11 4.50 9.33
C ALA A 199 4.20 6.00 8.95
N PRO A 200 5.38 6.50 8.55
CA PRO A 200 5.54 7.87 8.08
C PRO A 200 4.89 8.08 6.71
N LEU A 201 4.41 9.30 6.44
CA LEU A 201 3.89 9.69 5.13
C LEU A 201 5.01 10.22 4.23
N PHE A 202 4.88 10.04 2.90
CA PHE A 202 5.67 10.82 1.96
C PHE A 202 5.17 12.26 1.94
N ILE A 203 6.08 13.17 2.29
CA ILE A 203 5.85 14.61 2.32
C ILE A 203 6.76 15.30 1.31
N ALA A 204 6.34 16.46 0.82
CA ALA A 204 7.21 17.31 0.00
C ALA A 204 8.50 17.64 0.76
N SER A 205 9.63 17.53 0.07
CA SER A 205 10.96 17.84 0.60
C SER A 205 11.07 19.30 1.01
N GLU A 206 12.04 19.63 1.88
CA GLU A 206 12.25 21.03 2.26
C GLU A 206 12.62 21.93 1.06
N LEU A 207 13.32 21.39 0.07
CA LEU A 207 13.67 22.09 -1.17
C LEU A 207 12.41 22.46 -1.96
N GLU A 208 11.51 21.49 -2.19
CA GLU A 208 10.22 21.74 -2.86
C GLU A 208 9.35 22.75 -2.10
N ARG A 209 9.42 22.79 -0.77
CA ARG A 209 8.68 23.77 0.04
C ARG A 209 9.27 25.18 -0.01
N LYS A 210 10.59 25.30 -0.21
CA LYS A 210 11.26 26.61 -0.31
C LYS A 210 10.97 27.28 -1.64
N ASP A 211 10.89 26.54 -2.75
CA ASP A 211 10.56 27.08 -4.08
C ASP A 211 9.16 27.72 -4.18
N VAL A 212 8.22 27.35 -3.29
CA VAL A 212 6.86 27.91 -3.27
C VAL A 212 6.74 29.14 -2.37
N LYS A 213 7.73 29.41 -1.50
CA LYS A 213 7.75 30.63 -0.68
C LYS A 213 8.28 31.79 -1.51
N PHE A 214 7.35 32.53 -2.12
CA PHE A 214 7.59 33.87 -2.67
C PHE A 214 7.91 34.87 -1.55
#